data_AF-A0A962KEV6-F1
#
_entry.id   AF-A0A962KEV6-F1
#
_cell.length_a   1.000
_cell.length_b   1.000
_cell.length_c   1.000
_cell.angle_alpha   90.00
_cell.angle_beta   90.00
_cell.angle_gamma   90.00
#
_symmetry.space_group_name_H-M   'P 1'
#
loop_
_entity.id
_entity.type
_entity.pdbx_description
1 polymer ?
#
loop_
_entity_poly.entity_id
_entity_poly.type
_entity_poly.pdbx_seq_one_letter_code
_entity_poly.pdbx_strand_id
1 'polypeptide(L)'
;MLANAELTQDFTVLNQQYKTLIEALVDAVGIPAVALDVEITHEGNFRGLDGNKFYVVEHGTLSARYQGRTVYVLEEGDMLLPDITGISDDDISVFYGSEAGARLRSYPALEFMRRVFSDQAAVKLWTRMLVTYAGLMLRISAANTPEDSPATPGFEIYQPGDVIIRQGDRADYVFNMSSGVAEVLVDNVAVGRIAEGEIFGAMAALTQADRSATVKAKTTCSVVKVPKEQFTELIKSNPATIHSLLIDMANSIVNLNEQLVGLRGSHGIE
;
A
#
# COMPACT_ATOMS: atom_id res chain seq x y z
N MET A 1 3.09 -1.36 -9.27
CA MET A 1 3.09 -1.14 -10.74
C MET A 1 1.75 -0.53 -11.09
N LEU A 2 1.74 0.75 -11.47
CA LEU A 2 0.53 1.53 -11.76
C LEU A 2 -0.07 1.17 -13.11
N ALA A 3 -0.68 -0.01 -13.16
CA ALA A 3 -1.45 -0.46 -14.31
C ALA A 3 -2.81 -1.09 -13.94
N ASN A 4 -3.09 -1.40 -12.66
CA ASN A 4 -4.18 -2.33 -12.30
C ASN A 4 -5.07 -1.88 -11.12
N ALA A 5 -5.23 -0.58 -10.87
CA ALA A 5 -6.48 -0.19 -10.22
C ALA A 5 -7.52 -0.15 -11.35
N GLU A 6 -8.54 -1.03 -11.32
CA GLU A 6 -9.71 -0.85 -12.18
C GLU A 6 -10.35 0.48 -11.80
N LEU A 7 -9.94 1.53 -12.52
CA LEU A 7 -10.52 2.85 -12.36
C LEU A 7 -11.99 2.71 -12.72
N THR A 8 -12.82 2.97 -11.73
CA THR A 8 -14.26 2.80 -11.79
C THR A 8 -14.85 3.64 -12.93
N GLN A 9 -16.01 3.24 -13.46
CA GLN A 9 -16.65 3.90 -14.60
C GLN A 9 -16.84 5.41 -14.38
N ASP A 10 -17.06 5.82 -13.14
CA ASP A 10 -17.18 7.23 -12.74
C ASP A 10 -15.87 8.03 -12.88
N PHE A 11 -14.69 7.41 -12.70
CA PHE A 11 -13.40 8.06 -12.97
C PHE A 11 -13.27 8.41 -14.44
N THR A 12 -13.60 7.48 -15.34
CA THR A 12 -13.50 7.68 -16.79
C THR A 12 -14.40 8.83 -17.25
N VAL A 13 -15.64 8.86 -16.76
CA VAL A 13 -16.59 9.96 -17.07
C VAL A 13 -16.06 11.31 -16.56
N LEU A 14 -15.52 11.33 -15.34
CA LEU A 14 -14.98 12.55 -14.75
C LEU A 14 -13.72 13.04 -15.49
N ASN A 15 -12.87 12.12 -15.95
CA ASN A 15 -11.67 12.43 -16.72
C ASN A 15 -12.03 13.02 -18.09
N GLN A 16 -13.03 12.46 -18.77
CA GLN A 16 -13.52 13.02 -20.02
C GLN A 16 -14.07 14.45 -19.82
N GLN A 17 -14.83 14.66 -18.74
CA GLN A 17 -15.32 16.00 -18.40
C GLN A 17 -14.18 16.97 -18.10
N TYR A 18 -13.12 16.51 -17.43
CA TYR A 18 -11.93 17.29 -17.15
C TYR A 18 -11.26 17.78 -18.44
N LYS A 19 -11.02 16.89 -19.41
CA LYS A 19 -10.44 17.23 -20.72
C LYS A 19 -11.28 18.28 -21.47
N THR A 20 -12.60 18.11 -21.50
CA THR A 20 -13.51 19.10 -22.13
C THR A 20 -13.46 20.47 -21.45
N LEU A 21 -13.31 20.51 -20.12
CA LEU A 21 -13.18 21.78 -19.38
C LEU A 21 -11.86 22.49 -19.69
N ILE A 22 -10.76 21.75 -19.82
CA ILE A 22 -9.45 22.30 -20.19
C ILE A 22 -9.50 22.92 -21.58
N GLU A 23 -10.04 22.18 -22.56
CA GLU A 23 -10.17 22.66 -23.95
C GLU A 23 -10.97 23.98 -24.00
N ALA A 24 -12.17 23.99 -23.40
CA ALA A 24 -13.01 25.18 -23.34
C ALA A 24 -12.34 26.36 -22.60
N LEU A 25 -11.57 26.08 -21.55
CA LEU A 25 -10.83 27.09 -20.79
C LEU A 25 -9.71 27.70 -21.63
N VAL A 26 -8.91 26.88 -22.31
CA VAL A 26 -7.81 27.33 -23.15
C VAL A 26 -8.34 28.20 -24.29
N ASP A 27 -9.45 27.79 -24.92
CA ASP A 27 -10.13 28.57 -25.96
C ASP A 27 -10.64 29.92 -25.45
N ALA A 28 -11.26 29.93 -24.26
CA ALA A 28 -11.75 31.16 -23.63
C ALA A 28 -10.62 32.13 -23.25
N VAL A 29 -9.47 31.60 -22.80
CA VAL A 29 -8.28 32.39 -22.46
C VAL A 29 -7.64 32.98 -23.72
N GLY A 30 -7.58 32.22 -24.82
CA GLY A 30 -7.18 32.71 -26.14
C GLY A 30 -5.74 33.23 -26.23
N ILE A 31 -4.82 32.71 -25.41
CA ILE A 31 -3.39 33.07 -25.44
C ILE A 31 -2.64 32.07 -26.34
N PRO A 32 -1.69 32.52 -27.18
CA PRO A 32 -0.86 31.61 -27.97
C PRO A 32 -0.01 30.70 -27.07
N ALA A 33 -0.01 29.41 -27.39
CA ALA A 33 0.84 28.43 -26.74
C ALA A 33 2.27 28.47 -27.30
N VAL A 34 3.25 28.18 -26.45
CA VAL A 34 4.63 27.88 -26.86
C VAL A 34 4.83 26.38 -26.77
N ALA A 35 5.20 25.74 -27.88
CA ALA A 35 5.48 24.31 -27.92
C ALA A 35 6.74 23.98 -27.10
N LEU A 36 6.66 22.89 -26.33
CA LEU A 36 7.75 22.33 -25.55
C LEU A 36 7.82 20.83 -25.82
N ASP A 37 8.93 20.36 -26.37
CA ASP A 37 9.20 18.94 -26.55
C ASP A 37 9.85 18.37 -25.27
N VAL A 38 9.32 17.23 -24.81
CA VAL A 38 9.83 16.46 -23.68
C VAL A 38 10.54 15.23 -24.22
N GLU A 39 11.84 15.14 -23.95
CA GLU A 39 12.66 14.00 -24.35
C GLU A 39 12.28 12.70 -23.61
N ILE A 40 12.65 11.57 -24.20
CA ILE A 40 12.44 10.25 -23.60
C ILE A 40 13.28 10.15 -22.33
N THR A 41 12.60 10.08 -21.19
CA THR A 41 13.22 9.95 -19.86
C THR A 41 12.38 9.04 -18.97
N HIS A 42 13.01 7.96 -18.49
CA HIS A 42 12.35 6.97 -17.62
C HIS A 42 12.27 7.41 -16.16
N GLU A 43 13.27 8.17 -15.69
CA GLU A 43 13.33 8.65 -14.30
C GLU A 43 12.61 9.98 -14.09
N GLY A 44 12.27 10.68 -15.18
CA GLY A 44 11.69 12.01 -15.16
C GLY A 44 12.72 13.09 -14.86
N ASN A 45 12.99 13.95 -15.83
CA ASN A 45 13.90 15.09 -15.70
C ASN A 45 13.14 16.43 -15.69
N PHE A 46 11.86 16.41 -16.02
CA PHE A 46 11.03 17.59 -16.14
C PHE A 46 10.29 17.79 -14.82
N ARG A 47 10.73 18.75 -14.00
CA ARG A 47 10.08 19.04 -12.71
C ARG A 47 8.64 19.59 -12.85
N GLY A 48 8.13 19.82 -14.06
CA GLY A 48 6.83 20.50 -14.26
C GLY A 48 6.80 21.94 -13.76
N LEU A 49 7.97 22.47 -13.39
CA LEU A 49 8.19 23.57 -12.46
C LEU A 49 8.86 24.74 -13.20
N ASP A 50 8.17 25.30 -14.19
CA ASP A 50 8.18 26.76 -14.19
C ASP A 50 6.88 27.15 -13.49
N GLY A 51 6.98 27.56 -12.22
CA GLY A 51 5.81 28.04 -11.47
C GLY A 51 5.12 29.24 -12.14
N ASN A 52 5.75 29.82 -13.16
CA ASN A 52 5.19 30.85 -14.02
C ASN A 52 4.56 30.29 -15.31
N LYS A 53 4.37 28.98 -15.44
CA LYS A 53 3.75 28.37 -16.62
C LYS A 53 2.73 27.30 -16.27
N PHE A 54 1.76 27.16 -17.17
CA PHE A 54 0.88 26.01 -17.26
C PHE A 54 1.21 25.20 -18.50
N TYR A 55 0.97 23.90 -18.46
CA TYR A 55 1.23 23.01 -19.59
C TYR A 55 0.00 22.16 -19.89
N VAL A 56 -0.25 21.92 -21.17
CA VAL A 56 -1.27 20.97 -21.65
C VAL A 56 -0.60 19.98 -22.57
N VAL A 57 -0.87 18.69 -22.40
CA VAL A 57 -0.33 17.64 -23.28
C VAL A 57 -0.98 17.76 -24.65
N GLU A 58 -0.15 18.02 -25.65
CA GLU A 58 -0.57 18.06 -27.06
C GLU A 58 -0.46 16.68 -27.70
N HIS A 59 0.65 15.97 -27.47
CA HIS A 59 0.85 14.61 -27.97
C HIS A 59 1.72 13.79 -27.01
N GLY A 60 1.50 12.48 -26.99
CA GLY A 60 2.23 11.53 -26.15
C GLY A 60 1.70 11.46 -24.72
N THR A 61 2.52 10.94 -23.81
CA THR A 61 2.16 10.76 -22.40
C THR A 61 3.26 11.27 -21.47
N LEU A 62 2.85 11.71 -20.29
CA LEU A 62 3.73 12.15 -19.21
C LEU A 62 3.42 11.38 -17.94
N SER A 63 4.39 10.67 -17.41
CA SER A 63 4.28 10.02 -16.11
C SER A 63 4.70 10.99 -15.01
N ALA A 64 3.81 11.24 -14.04
CA ALA A 64 4.14 11.94 -12.80
C ALA A 64 4.73 10.94 -11.80
N ARG A 65 5.89 11.27 -11.22
CA ARG A 65 6.63 10.44 -10.27
C ARG A 65 6.88 11.21 -8.97
N TYR A 66 6.64 10.57 -7.84
CA TYR A 66 6.90 11.10 -6.50
C TYR A 66 7.56 10.01 -5.66
N GLN A 67 8.66 10.34 -4.97
CA GLN A 67 9.46 9.38 -4.18
C GLN A 67 9.82 8.09 -4.95
N GLY A 68 10.25 8.25 -6.20
CA GLY A 68 10.65 7.13 -7.08
C GLY A 68 9.50 6.27 -7.61
N ARG A 69 8.24 6.53 -7.23
CA ARG A 69 7.06 5.83 -7.73
C ARG A 69 6.33 6.70 -8.74
N THR A 70 5.92 6.13 -9.88
CA THR A 70 4.86 6.75 -10.68
C THR A 70 3.65 6.96 -9.76
N VAL A 71 2.84 7.98 -10.00
CA VAL A 71 1.61 8.25 -9.24
C VAL A 71 0.41 8.22 -10.20
N TYR A 72 0.54 8.87 -11.35
CA TYR A 72 -0.44 8.85 -12.44
C TYR A 72 0.25 9.20 -13.77
N VAL A 73 -0.47 9.00 -14.87
CA VAL A 73 -0.03 9.34 -16.22
C VAL A 73 -0.98 10.39 -16.79
N LEU A 74 -0.43 11.46 -17.34
CA LEU A 74 -1.12 12.45 -18.13
C LEU A 74 -1.10 12.02 -19.60
N GLU A 75 -2.23 12.17 -20.26
CA GLU A 75 -2.42 11.89 -21.67
C GLU A 75 -2.76 13.18 -22.43
N GLU A 76 -2.89 13.06 -23.75
CA GLU A 76 -3.39 14.15 -24.60
C GLU A 76 -4.67 14.79 -24.05
N GLY A 77 -4.65 16.13 -23.99
CA GLY A 77 -5.72 16.95 -23.43
C GLY A 77 -5.59 17.25 -21.94
N ASP A 78 -4.75 16.54 -21.20
CA ASP A 78 -4.58 16.78 -19.77
C ASP A 78 -3.70 18.02 -19.50
N MET A 79 -4.03 18.73 -18.43
CA MET A 79 -3.30 19.91 -17.98
C MET A 79 -2.41 19.54 -16.79
N LEU A 80 -1.13 19.87 -16.90
CA LEU A 80 -0.19 19.78 -15.79
C LEU A 80 -0.37 21.01 -14.89
N LEU A 81 -0.79 20.77 -13.65
CA LEU A 81 -0.83 21.78 -12.60
C LEU A 81 0.52 21.75 -11.86
N PRO A 82 1.25 22.88 -11.78
CA PRO A 82 2.59 22.88 -11.21
C PRO A 82 2.54 22.56 -9.70
N ASP A 83 3.58 21.88 -9.24
CA ASP A 83 3.83 21.70 -7.81
C ASP A 83 4.23 23.06 -7.20
N ILE A 84 3.37 23.62 -6.36
CA ILE A 84 3.57 24.96 -5.78
C ILE A 84 4.46 24.96 -4.53
N THR A 85 4.90 23.79 -4.06
CA THR A 85 5.68 23.70 -2.82
C THR A 85 7.07 24.33 -2.96
N GLY A 86 7.59 24.43 -4.20
CA GLY A 86 8.80 25.19 -4.51
C GLY A 86 10.05 24.71 -3.76
N ILE A 87 10.03 23.48 -3.26
CA ILE A 87 11.12 22.96 -2.44
C ILE A 87 12.22 22.47 -3.39
N SER A 88 13.43 22.97 -3.22
CA SER A 88 14.61 22.56 -4.01
C SER A 88 15.08 21.13 -3.72
N ASP A 89 14.36 20.41 -2.86
CA ASP A 89 14.70 19.07 -2.40
C ASP A 89 14.19 18.01 -3.39
N ASP A 90 15.14 17.29 -3.98
CA ASP A 90 14.87 16.24 -4.96
C ASP A 90 14.10 15.06 -4.36
N ASP A 91 14.20 14.81 -3.06
CA ASP A 91 13.57 13.64 -2.42
C ASP A 91 12.05 13.79 -2.24
N ILE A 92 11.54 15.03 -2.31
CA ILE A 92 10.13 15.36 -2.12
C ILE A 92 9.52 16.14 -3.29
N SER A 93 10.26 16.31 -4.38
CA SER A 93 9.74 16.93 -5.61
C SER A 93 8.97 15.94 -6.48
N VAL A 94 7.94 16.42 -7.18
CA VAL A 94 7.31 15.65 -8.25
C VAL A 94 8.11 15.81 -9.55
N PHE A 95 8.51 14.69 -10.13
CA PHE A 95 9.18 14.64 -11.44
C PHE A 95 8.24 14.12 -12.50
N TYR A 96 8.32 14.69 -13.69
CA TYR A 96 7.57 14.25 -14.85
C TYR A 96 8.56 13.73 -15.89
N GLY A 97 8.20 12.62 -16.52
CA GLY A 97 8.98 11.97 -17.57
C GLY A 97 8.10 11.35 -18.62
N SER A 98 8.69 10.95 -19.73
CA SER A 98 7.97 10.27 -20.81
C SER A 98 8.78 9.10 -21.32
N GLU A 99 8.16 7.93 -21.46
CA GLU A 99 8.83 6.73 -21.98
C GLU A 99 8.93 6.74 -23.52
N ALA A 100 8.07 7.50 -24.20
CA ALA A 100 8.00 7.59 -25.65
C ALA A 100 8.28 9.01 -26.19
N GLY A 101 8.48 9.97 -25.30
CA GLY A 101 8.53 11.40 -25.62
C GLY A 101 7.13 12.00 -25.66
N ALA A 102 7.05 13.31 -25.40
CA ALA A 102 5.78 14.05 -25.41
C ALA A 102 5.98 15.46 -25.95
N ARG A 103 4.90 16.08 -26.42
CA ARG A 103 4.85 17.49 -26.79
C ARG A 103 3.80 18.20 -25.96
N LEU A 104 4.17 19.35 -25.40
CA LEU A 104 3.32 20.16 -24.54
C LEU A 104 3.10 21.54 -25.15
N ARG A 105 1.89 22.07 -24.92
CA ARG A 105 1.57 23.49 -25.07
C ARG A 105 1.81 24.18 -23.74
N SER A 106 2.75 25.11 -23.70
CA SER A 106 3.04 25.92 -22.50
C SER A 106 2.43 27.32 -22.58
N TYR A 107 1.93 27.81 -21.45
CA TYR A 107 1.28 29.11 -21.31
C TYR A 107 1.84 29.88 -20.12
N PRO A 108 2.16 31.19 -20.23
CA PRO A 108 2.57 31.99 -19.08
C PRO A 108 1.45 32.10 -18.04
N ALA A 109 1.67 31.58 -16.83
CA ALA A 109 0.67 31.45 -15.78
C ALA A 109 0.08 32.80 -15.35
N LEU A 110 0.91 33.84 -15.21
CA LEU A 110 0.43 35.18 -14.83
C LEU A 110 -0.54 35.75 -15.88
N GLU A 111 -0.19 35.65 -17.17
CA GLU A 111 -1.04 36.15 -18.24
C GLU A 111 -2.31 35.30 -18.38
N PHE A 112 -2.17 33.98 -18.29
CA PHE A 112 -3.27 33.02 -18.30
C PHE A 112 -4.29 33.36 -17.21
N MET A 113 -3.85 33.51 -15.95
CA MET A 113 -4.73 33.86 -14.85
C MET A 113 -5.34 35.25 -15.00
N ARG A 114 -4.59 36.23 -15.52
CA ARG A 114 -5.14 37.56 -15.83
C ARG A 114 -6.32 37.49 -16.80
N ARG A 115 -6.22 36.65 -17.84
CA ARG A 115 -7.33 36.41 -18.77
C ARG A 115 -8.49 35.69 -18.11
N VAL A 116 -8.22 34.65 -17.33
CA VAL A 116 -9.24 33.92 -16.56
C VAL A 116 -10.04 34.88 -15.69
N PHE A 117 -9.39 35.75 -14.92
CA PHE A 117 -10.08 36.71 -14.04
C PHE A 117 -10.76 37.87 -14.76
N SER A 118 -10.44 38.10 -16.03
CA SER A 118 -11.06 39.16 -16.84
C SER A 118 -12.38 38.72 -17.47
N ASP A 119 -12.68 37.42 -17.52
CA ASP A 119 -13.90 36.87 -18.10
C ASP A 119 -14.62 35.94 -17.11
N GLN A 120 -15.88 36.28 -16.79
CA GLN A 120 -16.70 35.50 -15.87
C GLN A 120 -16.96 34.06 -16.37
N ALA A 121 -17.00 33.83 -17.70
CA ALA A 121 -17.13 32.49 -18.26
C ALA A 121 -15.85 31.67 -18.00
N ALA A 122 -14.68 32.24 -18.27
CA ALA A 122 -13.39 31.62 -17.96
C ALA A 122 -13.22 31.34 -16.46
N VAL A 123 -13.63 32.24 -15.55
CA VAL A 123 -13.63 31.96 -14.09
C VAL A 123 -14.46 30.73 -13.75
N LYS A 124 -15.65 30.59 -14.36
CA LYS A 124 -16.52 29.42 -14.12
C LYS A 124 -15.86 28.13 -14.61
N LEU A 125 -15.25 28.16 -15.79
CA LEU A 125 -14.52 27.03 -16.37
C LEU A 125 -13.33 26.62 -15.48
N TRP A 126 -12.49 27.59 -15.08
CA TRP A 126 -11.36 27.38 -14.17
C TRP A 126 -11.80 26.75 -12.85
N THR A 127 -12.82 27.32 -12.21
CA THR A 127 -13.34 26.81 -10.93
C THR A 127 -13.88 25.39 -11.08
N ARG A 128 -14.64 25.12 -12.15
CA ARG A 128 -15.19 23.78 -12.40
C ARG A 128 -14.07 22.77 -12.66
N MET A 129 -13.07 23.14 -13.45
CA MET A 129 -11.89 22.33 -13.73
C MET A 129 -11.17 21.93 -12.44
N LEU A 130 -10.92 22.87 -11.52
CA LEU A 130 -10.25 22.58 -10.24
C LEU A 130 -11.07 21.64 -9.35
N VAL A 131 -12.40 21.81 -9.29
CA VAL A 131 -13.28 20.91 -8.53
C VAL A 131 -13.25 19.49 -9.13
N THR A 132 -13.29 19.38 -10.46
CA THR A 132 -13.19 18.10 -11.18
C THR A 132 -11.83 17.43 -10.92
N TYR A 133 -10.73 18.19 -10.99
CA TYR A 133 -9.39 17.71 -10.69
C TYR A 133 -9.27 17.16 -9.26
N ALA A 134 -9.79 17.88 -8.26
CA ALA A 134 -9.82 17.39 -6.88
C ALA A 134 -10.61 16.06 -6.75
N GLY A 135 -11.71 15.92 -7.51
CA GLY A 135 -12.49 14.69 -7.58
C GLY A 135 -11.76 13.51 -8.23
N LEU A 136 -10.89 13.77 -9.22
CA LEU A 136 -10.01 12.77 -9.82
C LEU A 136 -8.92 12.33 -8.84
N MET A 137 -8.25 13.31 -8.20
CA MET A 137 -7.22 13.03 -7.21
C MET A 137 -7.74 12.25 -6.02
N LEU A 138 -8.97 12.52 -5.56
CA LEU A 138 -9.62 11.73 -4.51
C LEU A 138 -9.76 10.25 -4.89
N ARG A 139 -10.16 9.96 -6.13
CA ARG A 139 -10.33 8.59 -6.64
C ARG A 139 -9.01 7.87 -6.83
N ILE A 140 -8.00 8.57 -7.36
CA ILE A 140 -6.65 8.03 -7.48
C ILE A 140 -6.10 7.72 -6.09
N SER A 141 -6.25 8.63 -5.12
CA SER A 141 -5.84 8.38 -3.74
C SER A 141 -6.57 7.17 -3.15
N ALA A 142 -7.90 7.10 -3.26
CA ALA A 142 -8.68 5.96 -2.76
C ALA A 142 -8.25 4.62 -3.39
N ALA A 143 -7.93 4.61 -4.69
CA ALA A 143 -7.44 3.43 -5.39
C ALA A 143 -6.02 2.99 -4.98
N ASN A 144 -5.24 3.90 -4.38
CA ASN A 144 -3.87 3.63 -3.92
C ASN A 144 -3.74 3.55 -2.39
N THR A 145 -4.78 3.95 -1.65
CA THR A 145 -4.87 3.68 -0.21
C THR A 145 -5.11 2.18 -0.07
N PRO A 146 -4.27 1.45 0.69
CA PRO A 146 -4.59 0.08 1.07
C PRO A 146 -6.01 0.06 1.64
N GLU A 147 -6.85 -0.91 1.27
CA GLU A 147 -8.13 -1.11 1.98
C GLU A 147 -7.84 -1.05 3.48
N ASP A 148 -8.71 -0.40 4.26
CA ASP A 148 -8.63 -0.37 5.71
C ASP A 148 -8.58 -1.81 6.23
N SER A 149 -7.37 -2.35 6.32
CA SER A 149 -7.08 -3.57 7.03
C SER A 149 -7.24 -3.15 8.48
N PRO A 150 -8.29 -3.60 9.20
CA PRO A 150 -8.53 -3.14 10.56
C PRO A 150 -7.25 -3.35 11.35
N ALA A 151 -6.56 -2.25 11.66
CA ALA A 151 -5.29 -2.22 12.35
C ALA A 151 -5.50 -2.48 13.85
N THR A 152 -6.31 -3.48 14.17
CA THR A 152 -6.45 -3.98 15.52
C THR A 152 -6.39 -5.50 15.41
N PRO A 153 -5.21 -6.09 15.67
CA PRO A 153 -5.15 -7.49 16.00
C PRO A 153 -6.22 -7.77 17.06
N GLY A 154 -7.11 -8.74 16.80
CA GLY A 154 -8.20 -9.03 17.72
C GLY A 154 -7.60 -9.50 19.04
N PHE A 155 -7.70 -8.69 20.10
CA PHE A 155 -7.37 -9.13 21.44
C PHE A 155 -8.52 -10.04 21.90
N GLU A 156 -8.23 -11.32 22.02
CA GLU A 156 -9.16 -12.31 22.54
C GLU A 156 -8.65 -12.83 23.89
N ILE A 157 -9.55 -12.89 24.88
CA ILE A 157 -9.25 -13.44 26.21
C ILE A 157 -9.81 -14.85 26.27
N TYR A 158 -8.95 -15.80 26.61
CA TYR A 158 -9.29 -17.21 26.79
C TYR A 158 -9.16 -17.59 28.26
N GLN A 159 -10.14 -18.29 28.82
CA GLN A 159 -10.11 -18.78 30.20
C GLN A 159 -9.41 -20.15 30.28
N PRO A 160 -8.94 -20.56 31.47
CA PRO A 160 -8.38 -21.89 31.67
C PRO A 160 -9.33 -22.98 31.16
N GLY A 161 -8.85 -23.81 30.23
CA GLY A 161 -9.63 -24.87 29.61
C GLY A 161 -10.14 -24.54 28.20
N ASP A 162 -10.12 -23.28 27.78
CA ASP A 162 -10.59 -22.90 26.44
C ASP A 162 -9.62 -23.37 25.35
N VAL A 163 -10.17 -23.75 24.20
CA VAL A 163 -9.39 -24.16 23.03
C VAL A 163 -9.18 -22.95 22.13
N ILE A 164 -7.91 -22.58 21.93
CA ILE A 164 -7.49 -21.46 21.09
C ILE A 164 -7.33 -21.91 19.62
N ILE A 165 -6.72 -23.09 19.43
CA ILE A 165 -6.53 -23.73 18.11
C ILE A 165 -6.96 -25.18 18.24
N ARG A 166 -7.63 -25.73 17.23
CA ARG A 166 -7.97 -27.15 17.16
C ARG A 166 -7.17 -27.83 16.05
N GLN A 167 -6.63 -29.01 16.35
CA GLN A 167 -5.94 -29.85 15.37
C GLN A 167 -6.88 -30.24 14.22
N GLY A 168 -6.38 -30.19 12.99
CA GLY A 168 -7.14 -30.50 11.77
C GLY A 168 -7.93 -29.32 11.18
N ASP A 169 -8.09 -28.21 11.90
CA ASP A 169 -8.76 -27.03 11.35
C ASP A 169 -7.89 -26.35 10.28
N ARG A 170 -8.53 -25.55 9.42
CA ARG A 170 -7.80 -24.66 8.52
C ARG A 170 -7.18 -23.47 9.25
N ALA A 171 -6.05 -23.00 8.76
CA ALA A 171 -5.30 -21.91 9.35
C ALA A 171 -5.57 -20.57 8.67
N ASP A 172 -6.57 -19.84 9.17
CA ASP A 172 -6.89 -18.49 8.69
C ASP A 172 -6.19 -17.37 9.51
N TYR A 173 -5.59 -17.73 10.65
CA TYR A 173 -4.99 -16.79 11.60
C TYR A 173 -3.64 -17.27 12.16
N VAL A 174 -2.81 -16.32 12.56
CA VAL A 174 -1.61 -16.50 13.39
C VAL A 174 -1.85 -15.80 14.73
N PHE A 175 -1.28 -16.35 15.80
CA PHE A 175 -1.54 -15.87 17.15
C PHE A 175 -0.22 -15.50 17.85
N ASN A 176 -0.29 -14.50 18.73
CA ASN A 176 0.78 -14.16 19.66
C ASN A 176 0.23 -14.16 21.09
N MET A 177 0.94 -14.80 22.01
CA MET A 177 0.56 -14.84 23.42
C MET A 177 1.00 -13.54 24.11
N SER A 178 0.07 -12.64 24.40
CA SER A 178 0.39 -11.38 25.10
C SER A 178 0.52 -11.56 26.61
N SER A 179 -0.20 -12.53 27.19
CA SER A 179 0.00 -12.94 28.59
C SER A 179 -0.66 -14.29 28.85
N GLY A 180 -0.13 -15.06 29.79
CA GLY A 180 -0.65 -16.37 30.18
C GLY A 180 0.14 -17.55 29.61
N VAL A 181 -0.38 -18.75 29.82
CA VAL A 181 0.24 -20.01 29.40
C VAL A 181 -0.81 -20.94 28.80
N ALA A 182 -0.49 -21.53 27.66
CA ALA A 182 -1.29 -22.57 27.01
C ALA A 182 -0.49 -23.88 26.86
N GLU A 183 -1.18 -25.00 26.77
CA GLU A 183 -0.61 -26.30 26.43
C GLU A 183 -0.87 -26.65 24.96
N VAL A 184 0.08 -27.36 24.35
CA VAL A 184 -0.01 -27.86 22.99
C VAL A 184 -0.26 -29.37 23.05
N LEU A 185 -1.33 -29.84 22.42
CA LEU A 185 -1.72 -31.25 22.38
C LEU A 185 -1.76 -31.77 20.94
N VAL A 186 -1.21 -32.97 20.71
CA VAL A 186 -1.38 -33.73 19.48
C VAL A 186 -2.09 -35.03 19.85
N ASP A 187 -3.23 -35.30 19.24
CA ASP A 187 -4.06 -36.48 19.55
C ASP A 187 -4.34 -36.62 21.06
N ASN A 188 -4.63 -35.49 21.72
CA ASN A 188 -4.82 -35.33 23.17
C ASN A 188 -3.60 -35.63 24.07
N VAL A 189 -2.43 -35.84 23.50
CA VAL A 189 -1.17 -35.98 24.26
C VAL A 189 -0.47 -34.62 24.32
N ALA A 190 -0.11 -34.17 25.52
CA ALA A 190 0.61 -32.92 25.71
C ALA A 190 2.05 -33.04 25.17
N VAL A 191 2.38 -32.21 24.18
CA VAL A 191 3.69 -32.22 23.48
C VAL A 191 4.49 -30.94 23.71
N GLY A 192 3.88 -29.91 24.31
CA GLY A 192 4.56 -28.65 24.55
C GLY A 192 3.70 -27.65 25.31
N ARG A 193 4.25 -26.45 25.50
CA ARG A 193 3.57 -25.30 26.09
C ARG A 193 3.87 -24.05 25.28
N ILE A 194 2.97 -23.08 25.36
CA ILE A 194 3.12 -21.74 24.80
C ILE A 194 3.13 -20.75 25.96
N ALA A 195 4.13 -19.88 26.00
CA ALA A 195 4.32 -18.84 27.00
C ALA A 195 4.15 -17.43 26.43
N GLU A 196 4.13 -16.44 27.31
CA GLU A 196 4.09 -15.02 26.93
C GLU A 196 5.21 -14.63 25.96
N GLY A 197 4.85 -13.85 24.95
CA GLY A 197 5.73 -13.41 23.86
C GLY A 197 5.76 -14.36 22.67
N GLU A 198 5.41 -15.63 22.84
CA GLU A 198 5.55 -16.62 21.78
C GLU A 198 4.49 -16.48 20.68
N ILE A 199 4.94 -16.67 19.44
CA ILE A 199 4.06 -16.73 18.26
C ILE A 199 3.72 -18.20 17.98
N PHE A 200 2.44 -18.49 17.79
CA PHE A 200 1.95 -19.84 17.55
C PHE A 200 0.90 -19.89 16.43
N GLY A 201 0.73 -21.08 15.86
CA GLY A 201 -0.13 -21.27 14.68
C GLY A 201 0.46 -20.74 13.36
N ALA A 202 1.70 -20.22 13.35
CA ALA A 202 2.33 -19.69 12.14
C ALA A 202 2.59 -20.75 11.07
N MET A 203 2.95 -21.98 11.47
CA MET A 203 3.32 -23.04 10.53
C MET A 203 2.21 -23.34 9.51
N ALA A 204 1.01 -23.65 9.99
CA ALA A 204 -0.14 -23.96 9.13
C ALA A 204 -0.56 -22.77 8.25
N ALA A 205 -0.45 -21.55 8.78
CA ALA A 205 -0.74 -20.33 8.02
C ALA A 205 0.26 -20.09 6.86
N LEU A 206 1.53 -20.46 7.06
CA LEU A 206 2.60 -20.29 6.07
C LEU A 206 2.68 -21.44 5.05
N THR A 207 2.42 -22.67 5.48
CA THR A 207 2.53 -23.87 4.61
C THR A 207 1.24 -24.25 3.90
N GLN A 208 0.13 -23.57 4.22
CA GLN A 208 -1.23 -23.94 3.78
C GLN A 208 -1.66 -25.36 4.22
N ALA A 209 -0.98 -25.93 5.21
CA ALA A 209 -1.38 -27.19 5.83
C ALA A 209 -2.48 -26.97 6.89
N ASP A 210 -3.17 -28.04 7.27
CA ASP A 210 -4.08 -28.02 8.40
C ASP A 210 -3.32 -27.86 9.73
N ARG A 211 -4.03 -27.45 10.79
CA ARG A 211 -3.43 -27.31 12.13
C ARG A 211 -2.86 -28.64 12.62
N SER A 212 -1.57 -28.65 12.94
CA SER A 212 -0.86 -29.85 13.40
C SER A 212 -1.15 -30.24 14.85
N ALA A 213 -1.69 -29.33 15.66
CA ALA A 213 -1.92 -29.54 17.09
C ALA A 213 -3.09 -28.68 17.60
N THR A 214 -3.68 -29.11 18.71
CA THR A 214 -4.63 -28.35 19.50
C THR A 214 -3.88 -27.50 20.51
N VAL A 215 -4.26 -26.23 20.69
CA VAL A 215 -3.72 -25.34 21.71
C VAL A 215 -4.83 -25.01 22.70
N LYS A 216 -4.59 -25.28 23.98
CA LYS A 216 -5.58 -25.11 25.06
C LYS A 216 -5.02 -24.24 26.17
N ALA A 217 -5.77 -23.24 26.60
CA ALA A 217 -5.36 -22.34 27.67
C ALA A 217 -5.22 -23.09 29.02
N LYS A 218 -4.08 -22.94 29.70
CA LYS A 218 -3.85 -23.46 31.07
C LYS A 218 -4.18 -22.41 32.12
N THR A 219 -3.89 -21.15 31.82
CA THR A 219 -4.27 -19.98 32.63
C THR A 219 -5.23 -19.10 31.83
N THR A 220 -5.72 -18.01 32.42
CA THR A 220 -6.31 -16.93 31.61
C THR A 220 -5.22 -16.43 30.65
N CYS A 221 -5.53 -16.42 29.36
CA CYS A 221 -4.60 -16.06 28.29
C CYS A 221 -5.15 -14.83 27.54
N SER A 222 -4.30 -13.82 27.35
CA SER A 222 -4.57 -12.72 26.41
C SER A 222 -3.84 -13.01 25.12
N VAL A 223 -4.58 -13.14 24.02
CA VAL A 223 -4.05 -13.57 22.73
C VAL A 223 -4.35 -12.51 21.68
N VAL A 224 -3.30 -12.14 20.94
CA VAL A 224 -3.41 -11.31 19.75
C VAL A 224 -3.62 -12.22 18.55
N LYS A 225 -4.73 -12.00 17.81
CA LYS A 225 -5.09 -12.75 16.61
C LYS A 225 -4.89 -11.91 15.35
N VAL A 226 -4.10 -12.44 14.41
CA VAL A 226 -3.71 -11.77 13.16
C VAL A 226 -4.14 -12.62 11.96
N PRO A 227 -4.90 -12.09 10.99
CA PRO A 227 -5.21 -12.79 9.74
C PRO A 227 -3.94 -13.21 8.97
N LYS A 228 -3.95 -14.36 8.29
CA LYS A 228 -2.74 -14.86 7.61
C LYS A 228 -2.23 -13.89 6.53
N GLU A 229 -3.13 -13.20 5.83
CA GLU A 229 -2.80 -12.25 4.77
C GLU A 229 -2.01 -11.07 5.37
N GLN A 230 -2.51 -10.49 6.46
CA GLN A 230 -1.84 -9.42 7.19
C GLN A 230 -0.51 -9.87 7.79
N PHE A 231 -0.44 -11.09 8.34
CA PHE A 231 0.80 -11.64 8.86
C PHE A 231 1.87 -11.75 7.77
N THR A 232 1.47 -12.15 6.56
CA THR A 232 2.37 -12.22 5.39
C THR A 232 2.88 -10.83 4.98
N GLU A 233 2.04 -9.80 5.08
CA GLU A 233 2.44 -8.40 4.81
C GLU A 233 3.34 -7.81 5.91
N LEU A 234 3.06 -8.12 7.18
CA LEU A 234 3.89 -7.75 8.32
C LEU A 234 5.30 -8.33 8.19
N ILE A 235 5.42 -9.58 7.75
CA ILE A 235 6.70 -10.22 7.42
C ILE A 235 7.44 -9.41 6.36
N LYS A 236 6.76 -8.99 5.29
CA LYS A 236 7.40 -8.22 4.20
C LYS A 236 7.84 -6.82 4.62
N SER A 237 7.09 -6.18 5.51
CA SER A 237 7.31 -4.78 5.91
C SER A 237 8.18 -4.60 7.14
N ASN A 238 8.35 -5.63 7.99
CA ASN A 238 9.11 -5.54 9.23
C ASN A 238 10.11 -6.69 9.43
N PRO A 239 11.38 -6.52 8.99
CA PRO A 239 12.42 -7.55 9.10
C PRO A 239 12.71 -8.01 10.55
N ALA A 240 12.43 -7.17 11.56
CA ALA A 240 12.66 -7.51 12.96
C ALA A 240 11.70 -8.61 13.46
N THR A 241 10.44 -8.63 12.98
CA THR A 241 9.45 -9.66 13.34
C THR A 241 9.85 -11.03 12.82
N ILE A 242 10.45 -11.09 11.62
CA ILE A 242 11.00 -12.34 11.05
C ILE A 242 12.09 -12.89 11.95
N HIS A 243 12.98 -12.03 12.44
CA HIS A 243 14.13 -12.45 13.25
C HIS A 243 13.68 -13.15 14.55
N SER A 244 12.69 -12.59 15.27
CA SER A 244 12.12 -13.24 16.46
C SER A 244 11.46 -14.58 16.13
N LEU A 245 10.71 -14.65 15.04
CA LEU A 245 10.05 -15.89 14.62
C LEU A 245 11.05 -17.01 14.28
N LEU A 246 12.15 -16.66 13.60
CA LEU A 246 13.24 -17.58 13.29
C LEU A 246 13.92 -18.10 14.56
N ILE A 247 14.11 -17.24 15.56
CA ILE A 247 14.66 -17.63 16.87
C ILE A 247 13.71 -18.61 17.57
N ASP A 248 12.41 -18.32 17.62
CA ASP A 248 11.42 -19.18 18.28
C ASP A 248 11.31 -20.56 17.62
N MET A 249 11.34 -20.59 16.28
CA MET A 249 11.38 -21.84 15.52
C MET A 249 12.66 -22.63 15.79
N ALA A 250 13.82 -21.96 15.83
CA ALA A 250 15.10 -22.61 16.15
C ALA A 250 15.09 -23.20 17.56
N ASN A 251 14.60 -22.46 18.56
CA ASN A 251 14.47 -22.93 19.93
C ASN A 251 13.53 -24.14 20.05
N SER A 252 12.43 -24.13 19.28
CA SER A 252 11.48 -25.27 19.23
C SER A 252 12.14 -26.53 18.68
N ILE A 253 12.95 -26.43 17.64
CA ILE A 253 13.70 -27.57 17.06
C ILE A 253 14.72 -28.12 18.08
N VAL A 254 15.44 -27.23 18.78
CA VAL A 254 16.40 -27.64 19.82
C VAL A 254 15.71 -28.41 20.93
N ASN A 255 14.60 -27.87 21.48
CA ASN A 255 13.83 -28.54 22.53
C ASN A 255 13.29 -29.91 22.09
N LEU A 256 12.78 -30.02 20.86
CA LEU A 256 12.31 -31.29 20.31
C LEU A 256 13.43 -32.32 20.17
N ASN A 257 14.62 -31.90 19.73
CA ASN A 257 15.78 -32.76 19.63
C ASN A 257 16.26 -33.25 21.00
N GLU A 258 16.29 -32.38 22.01
CA GLU A 258 16.67 -32.76 23.38
C GLU A 258 15.72 -33.80 23.98
N GLN A 259 14.41 -33.65 23.75
CA GLN A 259 13.41 -34.63 24.17
C GLN A 259 13.59 -35.99 23.47
N LEU A 260 13.86 -35.99 22.16
CA LEU A 260 14.11 -37.22 21.40
C LEU A 260 15.40 -37.94 21.86
N VAL A 261 16.46 -37.19 22.18
CA VAL A 261 17.70 -37.76 22.71
C VAL A 261 17.49 -38.33 24.11
N GLY A 262 16.72 -37.64 24.98
CA GLY A 262 16.35 -38.14 26.30
C GLY A 262 15.54 -39.43 26.25
N LEU A 263 14.62 -39.56 25.28
CA LEU A 263 13.82 -40.77 25.05
C LEU A 263 14.64 -41.95 24.50
N ARG A 264 15.66 -41.68 23.69
CA ARG A 264 16.60 -42.72 23.21
C ARG A 264 17.60 -43.16 24.27
N GLY A 265 18.01 -42.26 25.16
CA GLY A 265 18.91 -42.58 26.29
C GLY A 265 18.27 -43.50 27.34
N SER A 266 16.95 -43.47 27.49
CA SER A 266 16.22 -44.33 28.45
C SER A 266 15.90 -45.74 27.94
N HIS A 267 15.95 -45.97 26.63
CA HIS A 267 15.71 -47.29 26.01
C HIS A 267 17.01 -48.07 25.68
N GLY A 268 18.17 -47.58 26.11
CA GLY A 268 19.49 -48.19 25.86
C GLY A 268 20.12 -48.92 27.05
N ILE A 269 19.37 -49.12 28.14
CA ILE A 269 19.82 -49.85 29.33
C ILE A 269 18.78 -50.91 29.67
N GLU A 270 18.79 -52.02 28.93
CA GLU A 270 18.27 -53.33 29.36
C GLU A 270 19.15 -54.43 28.76
#